data_AF-A0A2P4YA51-F1
#
_entry.id   AF-A0A2P4YA51-F1
#
_cell.length_a   1.000
_cell.length_b   1.000
_cell.length_c   1.000
_cell.angle_alpha   90.00
_cell.angle_beta   90.00
_cell.angle_gamma   90.00
#
_symmetry.space_group_name_H-M   'P 1'
#
loop_
_entity.id
_entity.type
_entity.pdbx_description
1 polymer ?
#
loop_
_entity_poly.entity_id
_entity_poly.type
_entity_poly.pdbx_seq_one_letter_code
_entity_poly.pdbx_strand_id
1 'polypeptide(L)'
;MKTPLRHSRYAGDDQTTLEELLTEYLERTNILYYELLDHPITEIEAKKELLVHLSIYDACFATEQAASPSPVAPHRHIEVLVMPTHKVRDLLKLIRDGFGLPEDTPLRACEVVQHGTMIQRLIKEDAGLSRYWGTGTKSDPHAPEILVEQIPAYELLNDEPVVLETKDKQVKKESVVAVDENDVISDDDDRPMWFYKGVVHFNFQNDSRKWIHPHGVPCIVRFSERDTVGDVKERIRQRMGISLDVFAQWNFSLVKDLKASTLQAVYDDMESEALDAFPMSRLTDLCGAEFEGLGNLGLEHADPTPPPRHHSNRRLETGIHIRQS
;
A
#
# COMPACT_ATOMS: atom_id res chain seq x y z
N MET A 1 17.13 -2.49 14.82
CA MET A 1 18.09 -2.57 13.70
C MET A 1 18.81 -1.23 13.60
N LYS A 2 20.11 -1.19 13.31
CA LYS A 2 20.88 0.07 13.21
C LYS A 2 20.59 0.73 11.85
N THR A 3 20.52 2.07 11.81
CA THR A 3 20.45 2.87 10.58
C THR A 3 21.64 2.55 9.66
N PRO A 4 21.52 2.70 8.33
CA PRO A 4 22.66 2.53 7.42
C PRO A 4 23.81 3.45 7.81
N LEU A 5 25.03 2.92 7.89
CA LEU A 5 26.22 3.75 8.03
C LEU A 5 26.31 4.64 6.78
N ARG A 6 26.11 5.95 6.96
CA ARG A 6 26.36 6.92 5.90
C ARG A 6 27.86 7.01 5.69
N HIS A 7 28.29 6.93 4.43
CA HIS A 7 29.66 7.18 4.03
C HIS A 7 30.21 8.45 4.69
N SER A 8 31.44 8.38 5.19
CA SER A 8 32.18 9.60 5.54
C SER A 8 32.39 10.45 4.27
N ARG A 9 32.72 11.73 4.45
CA ARG A 9 33.03 12.63 3.32
C ARG A 9 34.24 12.20 2.48
N TYR A 10 34.97 11.17 2.93
CA TYR A 10 36.20 10.64 2.34
C TYR A 10 36.05 9.19 1.85
N ALA A 11 34.85 8.62 1.86
CA ALA A 11 34.65 7.24 1.42
C ALA A 11 35.02 7.06 -0.06
N GLY A 12 36.00 6.20 -0.33
CA GLY A 12 36.53 5.99 -1.68
C GLY A 12 37.47 7.08 -2.19
N ASP A 13 37.89 8.02 -1.35
CA ASP A 13 38.94 8.98 -1.69
C ASP A 13 40.33 8.34 -1.54
N ASP A 14 41.19 8.53 -2.55
CA ASP A 14 42.57 8.05 -2.57
C ASP A 14 43.60 9.16 -2.24
N GLN A 15 43.14 10.41 -2.08
CA GLN A 15 43.99 11.55 -1.74
C GLN A 15 44.02 11.85 -0.23
N THR A 16 42.90 11.67 0.49
CA THR A 16 42.83 12.01 1.93
C THR A 16 43.82 11.21 2.76
N THR A 17 44.67 11.94 3.48
CA THR A 17 45.70 11.42 4.36
C THR A 17 45.24 11.31 5.82
N LEU A 18 45.95 10.50 6.60
CA LEU A 18 45.77 10.45 8.06
C LEU A 18 46.09 11.80 8.73
N GLU A 19 46.99 12.62 8.16
CA GLU A 19 47.28 13.95 8.72
C GLU A 19 46.07 14.88 8.58
N GLU A 20 45.36 14.85 7.44
CA GLU A 20 44.13 15.63 7.23
C GLU A 20 43.00 15.18 8.17
N LEU A 21 42.78 13.86 8.34
CA LEU A 21 41.81 13.33 9.30
C LEU A 21 42.08 13.78 10.76
N LEU A 22 43.36 13.94 11.13
CA LEU A 22 43.76 14.37 12.48
C LEU A 22 43.82 15.89 12.66
N THR A 23 43.64 16.67 11.59
CA THR A 23 43.72 18.14 11.58
C THR A 23 42.45 18.85 11.05
N GLU A 24 41.44 18.08 10.61
CA GLU A 24 40.15 18.60 10.14
C GLU A 24 39.41 19.48 11.17
N TYR A 25 39.59 19.19 12.46
CA TYR A 25 38.98 19.93 13.56
C TYR A 25 39.97 20.94 14.16
N LEU A 26 39.42 22.02 14.73
CA LEU A 26 40.18 23.19 15.26
C LEU A 26 41.30 22.85 16.26
N GLU A 27 41.26 21.67 16.88
CA GLU A 27 42.31 21.12 17.72
C GLU A 27 42.84 19.82 17.09
N ARG A 28 44.16 19.74 16.89
CA ARG A 28 44.82 18.53 16.37
C ARG A 28 44.61 17.38 17.36
N THR A 29 43.92 16.34 16.92
CA THR A 29 43.73 15.11 17.70
C THR A 29 44.81 14.08 17.38
N ASN A 30 45.07 13.17 18.32
CA ASN A 30 45.83 11.93 18.12
C ASN A 30 45.00 10.68 18.46
N ILE A 31 43.69 10.83 18.68
CA ILE A 31 42.74 9.78 19.02
C ILE A 31 41.79 9.57 17.84
N LEU A 32 41.74 8.34 17.33
CA LEU A 32 40.72 7.87 16.40
C LEU A 32 39.81 6.88 17.10
N TYR A 33 38.51 7.04 16.90
CA TYR A 33 37.49 6.10 17.33
C TYR A 33 37.16 5.16 16.17
N TYR A 34 36.92 3.88 16.48
CA TYR A 34 36.48 2.88 15.52
C TYR A 34 35.40 1.99 16.14
N GLU A 35 34.53 1.43 15.30
CA GLU A 35 33.55 0.42 15.68
C GLU A 35 33.95 -0.91 15.04
N LEU A 36 33.80 -2.02 15.78
CA LEU A 36 33.86 -3.36 15.20
C LEU A 36 32.47 -3.72 14.68
N LEU A 37 32.38 -4.05 13.39
CA LEU A 37 31.13 -4.36 12.71
C LEU A 37 30.99 -5.88 12.55
N ASP A 38 29.80 -6.41 12.81
CA ASP A 38 29.48 -7.83 12.65
C ASP A 38 29.46 -8.27 11.17
N HIS A 39 29.36 -7.31 10.24
CA HIS A 39 29.33 -7.49 8.79
C HIS A 39 30.38 -6.61 8.09
N PRO A 40 30.86 -6.99 6.90
CA PRO A 40 31.77 -6.15 6.11
C PRO A 40 31.18 -4.75 5.86
N ILE A 41 31.98 -3.70 6.01
CA ILE A 41 31.53 -2.32 5.82
C ILE A 41 30.90 -2.09 4.44
N THR A 42 31.45 -2.70 3.40
CA THR A 42 30.91 -2.65 2.03
C THR A 42 29.53 -3.27 1.88
N GLU A 43 29.18 -4.26 2.71
CA GLU A 43 27.83 -4.85 2.75
C GLU A 43 26.85 -3.88 3.42
N ILE A 44 27.27 -3.24 4.51
CA ILE A 44 26.45 -2.29 5.27
C ILE A 44 26.19 -1.01 4.45
N GLU A 45 27.22 -0.48 3.78
CA GLU A 45 27.13 0.69 2.91
C GLU A 45 26.29 0.43 1.63
N ALA A 46 26.34 -0.80 1.10
CA ALA A 46 25.52 -1.19 -0.05
C ALA A 46 24.03 -1.20 0.28
N LYS A 47 23.63 -1.55 1.52
CA LYS A 47 22.23 -1.67 1.93
C LYS A 47 21.45 -0.38 1.69
N LYS A 48 20.17 -0.56 1.35
CA LYS A 48 19.19 0.49 1.12
C LYS A 48 18.05 0.32 2.10
N GLU A 49 17.65 1.44 2.67
CA GLU A 49 16.54 1.54 3.61
C GLU A 49 15.24 1.67 2.82
N LEU A 50 14.26 0.82 3.13
CA LEU A 50 12.88 0.96 2.69
C LEU A 50 11.98 1.14 3.90
N LEU A 51 11.07 2.11 3.80
CA LEU A 51 9.89 2.17 4.64
C LEU A 51 8.86 1.16 4.11
N VAL A 52 8.42 0.24 4.98
CA VAL A 52 7.42 -0.78 4.63
C VAL A 52 6.28 -0.71 5.64
N HIS A 53 5.08 -0.42 5.15
CA HIS A 53 3.84 -0.53 5.90
C HIS A 53 3.47 -1.99 6.09
N LEU A 54 2.87 -2.31 7.23
CA LEU A 54 2.35 -3.62 7.57
C LEU A 54 0.85 -3.52 7.81
N SER A 55 0.09 -4.42 7.20
CA SER A 55 -1.34 -4.55 7.43
C SER A 55 -1.63 -4.76 8.92
N ILE A 56 -2.53 -3.94 9.46
CA ILE A 56 -2.99 -4.05 10.86
C ILE A 56 -4.04 -5.16 11.06
N TYR A 57 -4.56 -5.70 9.95
CA TYR A 57 -5.58 -6.74 9.94
C TYR A 57 -5.01 -8.15 10.10
N ASP A 58 -3.73 -8.32 9.76
CA ASP A 58 -3.10 -9.64 9.75
C ASP A 58 -2.40 -9.92 11.08
N ALA A 59 -2.87 -10.95 11.79
CA ALA A 59 -2.38 -11.29 13.13
C ALA A 59 -0.88 -11.63 13.17
N CYS A 60 -0.29 -12.05 12.06
CA CYS A 60 1.16 -12.29 11.93
C CYS A 60 2.03 -11.04 12.17
N PHE A 61 1.46 -9.83 12.06
CA PHE A 61 2.16 -8.58 12.34
C PHE A 61 1.77 -7.95 13.68
N ALA A 62 1.08 -8.69 14.56
CA ALA A 62 0.76 -8.26 15.91
C ALA A 62 1.97 -8.40 16.84
N THR A 63 2.50 -7.27 17.31
CA THR A 63 3.53 -7.23 18.37
C THR A 63 2.86 -7.10 19.75
N GLU A 64 3.55 -7.49 20.83
CA GLU A 64 3.01 -7.46 22.20
C GLU A 64 2.51 -6.06 22.64
N GLN A 65 3.07 -4.98 22.07
CA GLN A 65 2.63 -3.60 22.30
C GLN A 65 1.25 -3.28 21.71
N ALA A 66 0.69 -4.18 20.89
CA ALA A 66 -0.59 -4.03 20.20
C ALA A 66 -1.48 -5.27 20.40
N ALA A 67 -1.61 -5.73 21.65
CA ALA A 67 -2.35 -6.93 22.08
C ALA A 67 -3.89 -6.91 21.86
N SER A 68 -4.39 -6.06 20.97
CA SER A 68 -5.73 -6.15 20.39
C SER A 68 -5.71 -5.55 18.98
N PRO A 69 -6.35 -6.20 17.98
CA PRO A 69 -6.63 -5.57 16.69
C PRO A 69 -7.68 -4.48 16.87
N SER A 70 -7.25 -3.32 17.36
CA SER A 70 -8.09 -2.13 17.47
C SER A 70 -8.11 -1.42 16.12
N PRO A 71 -9.29 -1.02 15.58
CA PRO A 71 -9.39 -0.23 14.35
C PRO A 71 -8.81 1.19 14.48
N VAL A 72 -8.28 1.54 15.66
CA VAL A 72 -7.62 2.81 15.99
C VAL A 72 -6.08 2.65 16.08
N ALA A 73 -5.52 1.51 15.67
CA ALA A 73 -4.08 1.30 15.67
C ALA A 73 -3.41 2.22 14.62
N PRO A 74 -2.37 3.01 14.98
CA PRO A 74 -1.64 3.82 14.02
C PRO A 74 -0.97 2.94 12.95
N HIS A 75 -0.71 3.51 11.77
CA HIS A 75 -0.06 2.80 10.67
C HIS A 75 1.24 2.15 11.13
N ARG A 76 1.28 0.81 11.13
CA ARG A 76 2.48 0.05 11.45
C ARG A 76 3.42 0.15 10.26
N HIS A 77 4.57 0.75 10.46
CA HIS A 77 5.65 0.77 9.49
C HIS A 77 6.94 0.29 10.13
N ILE A 78 7.79 -0.32 9.32
CA ILE A 78 9.12 -0.77 9.68
C ILE A 78 10.14 -0.25 8.66
N GLU A 79 11.36 -0.03 9.11
CA GLU A 79 12.50 0.24 8.24
C GLU A 79 13.21 -1.10 7.96
N VAL A 80 13.24 -1.51 6.69
CA VAL A 80 13.92 -2.75 6.25
C VAL A 80 15.17 -2.39 5.46
N LEU A 81 16.29 -2.99 5.84
CA LEU A 81 17.54 -2.90 5.09
C LEU A 81 17.62 -4.02 4.04
N VAL A 82 17.68 -3.65 2.77
CA VAL A 82 17.78 -4.59 1.63
C VAL A 82 19.04 -4.34 0.82
N MET A 83 19.56 -5.36 0.11
CA MET A 83 20.63 -5.13 -0.86
C MET A 83 20.07 -4.50 -2.14
N PRO A 84 20.86 -3.73 -2.92
CA PRO A 84 20.42 -3.15 -4.18
C PRO A 84 19.92 -4.18 -5.23
N THR A 85 20.32 -5.44 -5.07
CA THR A 85 19.95 -6.59 -5.90
C THR A 85 18.69 -7.32 -5.43
N HIS A 86 18.16 -7.01 -4.23
CA HIS A 86 16.97 -7.68 -3.70
C HIS A 86 15.72 -7.36 -4.53
N LYS A 87 14.91 -8.40 -4.70
CA LYS A 87 13.56 -8.38 -5.26
C LYS A 87 12.52 -8.43 -4.15
N VAL A 88 11.25 -8.29 -4.51
CA VAL A 88 10.13 -8.37 -3.55
C VAL A 88 10.13 -9.68 -2.75
N ARG A 89 10.42 -10.84 -3.35
CA ARG A 89 10.54 -12.10 -2.59
C ARG A 89 11.60 -12.08 -1.49
N ASP A 90 12.71 -11.39 -1.71
CA ASP A 90 13.79 -11.27 -0.74
C ASP A 90 13.37 -10.35 0.42
N LEU A 91 12.61 -9.28 0.12
CA LEU A 91 11.94 -8.45 1.13
C LEU A 91 10.91 -9.24 1.94
N LEU A 92 10.03 -10.00 1.28
CA LEU A 92 9.03 -10.83 1.96
C LEU A 92 9.70 -11.89 2.85
N LYS A 93 10.83 -12.48 2.42
CA LYS A 93 11.64 -13.35 3.28
C LYS A 93 12.19 -12.62 4.50
N LEU A 94 12.85 -11.46 4.31
CA LEU A 94 13.36 -10.66 5.43
C LEU A 94 12.27 -10.28 6.45
N ILE A 95 11.03 -10.06 5.99
CA ILE A 95 9.88 -9.81 6.87
C ILE A 95 9.45 -11.07 7.62
N ARG A 96 9.38 -12.24 6.96
CA ARG A 96 9.11 -13.52 7.64
C ARG A 96 10.17 -13.79 8.72
N ASP A 97 11.45 -13.71 8.35
CA ASP A 97 12.58 -13.94 9.25
C ASP A 97 12.56 -12.94 10.44
N GLY A 98 12.27 -11.67 10.17
CA GLY A 98 12.22 -10.61 11.19
C GLY A 98 11.04 -10.70 12.17
N PHE A 99 9.93 -11.33 11.77
CA PHE A 99 8.75 -11.58 12.62
C PHE A 99 8.68 -13.03 13.15
N GLY A 100 9.65 -13.90 12.80
CA GLY A 100 9.64 -15.31 13.20
C GLY A 100 8.50 -16.12 12.56
N LEU A 101 8.04 -15.73 11.36
CA LEU A 101 6.93 -16.38 10.66
C LEU A 101 7.41 -17.65 9.92
N PRO A 102 6.58 -18.70 9.84
CA PRO A 102 6.84 -19.87 9.00
C PRO A 102 7.16 -19.49 7.54
N GLU A 103 8.08 -20.22 6.87
CA GLU A 103 8.50 -19.92 5.49
C GLU A 103 7.33 -19.96 4.49
N ASP A 104 6.36 -20.84 4.73
CA ASP A 104 5.12 -21.00 3.96
C ASP A 104 4.07 -19.93 4.25
N THR A 105 4.31 -19.00 5.20
CA THR A 105 3.39 -17.89 5.48
C THR A 105 3.18 -17.08 4.19
N PRO A 106 1.96 -17.01 3.65
CA PRO A 106 1.73 -16.44 2.34
C PRO A 106 1.58 -14.93 2.50
N LEU A 107 2.61 -14.19 2.11
CA LEU A 107 2.65 -12.72 2.16
C LEU A 107 2.64 -12.17 0.74
N ARG A 108 2.07 -10.98 0.55
CA ARG A 108 2.18 -10.21 -0.69
C ARG A 108 2.59 -8.77 -0.43
N ALA A 109 3.24 -8.17 -1.42
CA ALA A 109 3.57 -6.76 -1.43
C ALA A 109 2.63 -5.97 -2.35
N CYS A 110 2.19 -4.82 -1.88
CA CYS A 110 1.35 -3.87 -2.60
C CYS A 110 2.07 -2.53 -2.71
N GLU A 111 2.00 -1.89 -3.87
CA GLU A 111 2.46 -0.52 -4.06
C GLU A 111 1.36 0.40 -3.54
N VAL A 112 1.70 1.21 -2.54
CA VAL A 112 0.82 2.19 -1.91
C VAL A 112 1.33 3.60 -2.14
N VAL A 113 0.42 4.56 -2.10
CA VAL A 113 0.68 6.01 -2.14
C VAL A 113 -0.19 6.70 -1.07
N GLN A 114 -0.10 8.03 -0.99
CA GLN A 114 -0.78 8.84 0.01
C GLN A 114 -0.41 8.37 1.43
N HIS A 115 0.90 8.21 1.67
CA HIS A 115 1.47 7.79 2.95
C HIS A 115 0.94 6.44 3.46
N GLY A 116 0.81 5.48 2.55
CA GLY A 116 0.31 4.13 2.84
C GLY A 116 -1.20 3.93 2.73
N THR A 117 -2.00 5.01 2.62
CA THR A 117 -3.48 4.93 2.72
C THR A 117 -4.19 4.42 1.46
N MET A 118 -3.53 4.39 0.28
CA MET A 118 -4.15 3.96 -0.98
C MET A 118 -3.26 3.01 -1.79
N ILE A 119 -3.74 1.80 -2.05
CA ILE A 119 -3.08 0.83 -2.93
C ILE A 119 -3.25 1.25 -4.40
N GLN A 120 -2.16 1.21 -5.17
CA GLN A 120 -2.18 1.36 -6.63
C GLN A 120 -2.22 0.00 -7.35
N ARG A 121 -1.46 -0.99 -6.87
CA ARG A 121 -1.32 -2.30 -7.50
C ARG A 121 -0.65 -3.34 -6.60
N LEU A 122 -0.82 -4.62 -6.94
CA LEU A 122 0.04 -5.70 -6.47
C LEU A 122 1.43 -5.59 -7.09
N ILE A 123 2.48 -5.91 -6.32
CA ILE A 123 3.86 -5.98 -6.80
C ILE A 123 4.23 -7.46 -6.97
N LYS A 124 4.74 -7.83 -8.15
CA LYS A 124 5.22 -9.20 -8.41
C LYS A 124 6.46 -9.50 -7.56
N GLU A 125 6.58 -10.75 -7.10
CA GLU A 125 7.72 -11.22 -6.30
C GLU A 125 9.09 -11.05 -6.97
N ASP A 126 9.14 -11.06 -8.30
CA ASP A 126 10.36 -10.91 -9.09
C ASP A 126 10.72 -9.44 -9.39
N ALA A 127 9.88 -8.48 -9.01
CA ALA A 127 10.14 -7.06 -9.21
C ALA A 127 11.30 -6.56 -8.33
N GLY A 128 12.10 -5.63 -8.86
CA GLY A 128 13.18 -4.96 -8.12
C GLY A 128 12.68 -3.85 -7.20
N LEU A 129 13.43 -3.59 -6.13
CA LEU A 129 13.04 -2.65 -5.07
C LEU A 129 13.48 -1.19 -5.29
N SER A 130 14.18 -0.89 -6.38
CA SER A 130 14.84 0.41 -6.61
C SER A 130 13.92 1.63 -6.67
N ARG A 131 12.63 1.43 -6.99
CA ARG A 131 11.62 2.51 -7.00
C ARG A 131 11.23 3.01 -5.60
N TYR A 132 11.52 2.24 -4.55
CA TYR A 132 11.05 2.49 -3.18
C TYR A 132 12.19 2.90 -2.22
N TRP A 133 13.40 3.11 -2.72
CA TRP A 133 14.57 3.48 -1.89
C TRP A 133 14.52 4.95 -1.45
N GLY A 134 14.81 5.21 -0.17
CA GLY A 134 15.10 6.56 0.33
C GLY A 134 13.90 7.53 0.38
N THR A 135 12.67 7.01 0.39
CA THR A 135 11.44 7.80 0.52
C THR A 135 11.21 8.36 1.94
N GLY A 136 11.91 7.84 2.96
CA GLY A 136 11.63 8.02 4.39
C GLY A 136 11.62 9.45 4.99
N THR A 137 11.84 10.51 4.21
CA THR A 137 11.74 11.91 4.71
C THR A 137 11.16 12.93 3.73
N LYS A 138 10.56 12.53 2.58
CA LYS A 138 10.03 13.49 1.60
C LYS A 138 8.50 13.49 1.52
N SER A 139 7.93 14.67 1.74
CA SER A 139 6.49 14.99 1.78
C SER A 139 5.75 14.89 0.43
N ASP A 140 6.16 14.00 -0.48
CA ASP A 140 5.43 13.77 -1.74
C ASP A 140 4.36 12.68 -1.51
N PRO A 141 3.06 13.02 -1.50
CA PRO A 141 2.00 12.04 -1.30
C PRO A 141 1.81 11.11 -2.51
N HIS A 142 2.49 11.35 -3.63
CA HIS A 142 2.53 10.47 -4.79
C HIS A 142 3.79 9.59 -4.83
N ALA A 143 4.68 9.70 -3.84
CA ALA A 143 5.81 8.79 -3.69
C ALA A 143 5.30 7.35 -3.49
N PRO A 144 5.81 6.36 -4.25
CA PRO A 144 5.44 4.97 -4.09
C PRO A 144 6.13 4.38 -2.86
N GLU A 145 5.32 3.78 -2.00
CA GLU A 145 5.72 3.08 -0.78
C GLU A 145 5.26 1.61 -0.89
N ILE A 146 5.71 0.73 0.02
CA ILE A 146 5.32 -0.68 0.05
C ILE A 146 4.42 -0.94 1.26
N LEU A 147 3.30 -1.61 1.03
CA LEU A 147 2.50 -2.29 2.05
C LEU A 147 2.72 -3.80 1.92
N VAL A 148 2.88 -4.49 3.04
CA VAL A 148 2.87 -5.96 3.10
C VAL A 148 1.66 -6.44 3.91
N GLU A 149 0.92 -7.37 3.32
CA GLU A 149 -0.22 -8.04 3.94
C GLU A 149 -0.11 -9.56 3.78
N GLN A 150 -0.75 -10.29 4.69
CA GLN A 150 -0.96 -11.72 4.56
C GLN A 150 -2.02 -11.96 3.48
N ILE A 151 -1.81 -12.98 2.65
CA ILE A 151 -2.80 -13.45 1.69
C ILE A 151 -3.84 -14.28 2.48
N PRO A 152 -5.14 -13.90 2.47
CA PRO A 152 -6.17 -14.64 3.18
C PRO A 152 -6.28 -16.10 2.71
N ALA A 153 -6.57 -17.03 3.63
CA ALA A 153 -6.62 -18.45 3.32
C ALA A 153 -7.63 -18.81 2.20
N TYR A 154 -8.75 -18.08 2.08
CA TYR A 154 -9.73 -18.29 1.02
C TYR A 154 -9.18 -17.95 -0.39
N GLU A 155 -8.08 -17.18 -0.48
CA GLU A 155 -7.44 -16.91 -1.75
C GLU A 155 -6.56 -18.08 -2.23
N LEU A 156 -5.95 -18.80 -1.28
CA LEU A 156 -4.99 -19.89 -1.52
C LEU A 156 -5.65 -21.22 -1.94
N LEU A 157 -6.93 -21.41 -1.62
CA LEU A 157 -7.66 -22.64 -1.96
C LEU A 157 -7.94 -22.80 -3.47
N ASN A 158 -7.63 -21.76 -4.27
CA ASN A 158 -7.85 -21.72 -5.71
C ASN A 158 -6.52 -21.45 -6.44
N ASP A 159 -5.70 -22.49 -6.61
CA ASP A 159 -4.42 -22.46 -7.35
C ASP A 159 -4.64 -22.22 -8.86
N GLU A 160 -4.60 -20.98 -9.33
CA GLU A 160 -4.47 -20.63 -10.76
C GLU A 160 -3.69 -19.29 -10.93
N PRO A 161 -2.94 -19.09 -12.04
CA PRO A 161 -1.99 -17.99 -12.18
C PRO A 161 -2.69 -16.64 -12.41
N VAL A 162 -2.22 -15.60 -11.73
CA VAL A 162 -2.78 -14.24 -11.79
C VAL A 162 -2.53 -13.59 -13.16
N VAL A 163 -3.55 -13.60 -14.02
CA VAL A 163 -3.57 -12.79 -15.25
C VAL A 163 -3.80 -11.32 -14.89
N LEU A 164 -2.71 -10.58 -14.72
CA LEU A 164 -2.76 -9.13 -14.56
C LEU A 164 -3.04 -8.47 -15.91
N GLU A 165 -4.18 -7.76 -16.02
CA GLU A 165 -4.48 -6.92 -17.17
C GLU A 165 -3.50 -5.73 -17.27
N THR A 166 -2.43 -5.90 -18.04
CA THR A 166 -1.64 -4.77 -18.55
C THR A 166 -2.38 -4.16 -19.75
N LYS A 167 -2.68 -2.86 -19.66
CA LYS A 167 -3.21 -2.06 -20.77
C LYS A 167 -2.18 -1.92 -21.89
N ASP A 168 -2.17 -2.89 -22.81
CA ASP A 168 -1.56 -2.74 -24.14
C ASP A 168 -2.19 -3.73 -25.14
N LYS A 169 -3.30 -3.33 -25.76
CA LYS A 169 -3.84 -3.95 -26.97
C LYS A 169 -3.77 -2.96 -28.13
N GLN A 170 -2.58 -2.81 -28.73
CA GLN A 170 -2.51 -2.29 -30.10
C GLN A 170 -2.95 -3.38 -31.08
N VAL A 171 -3.99 -3.07 -31.84
CA VAL A 171 -4.49 -3.92 -32.92
C VAL A 171 -3.46 -3.97 -34.05
N LYS A 172 -3.00 -5.18 -34.41
CA LYS A 172 -2.53 -5.48 -35.77
C LYS A 172 -2.93 -6.89 -36.16
N LYS A 173 -3.47 -7.02 -37.38
CA LYS A 173 -4.12 -8.21 -37.93
C LYS A 173 -3.63 -8.42 -39.36
N GLU A 174 -2.94 -9.53 -39.61
CA GLU A 174 -2.58 -10.17 -40.90
C GLU A 174 -1.76 -11.43 -40.51
N SER A 175 -2.26 -12.67 -40.65
CA SER A 175 -2.33 -13.53 -41.87
C SER A 175 -0.94 -13.97 -42.38
N VAL A 176 -0.63 -15.22 -42.77
CA VAL A 176 -1.34 -16.52 -42.89
C VAL A 176 -0.36 -17.63 -42.38
N VAL A 177 -0.72 -18.88 -42.07
CA VAL A 177 -1.01 -20.08 -42.93
C VAL A 177 -1.61 -21.19 -42.02
N ALA A 178 -2.09 -22.32 -42.56
CA ALA A 178 -2.77 -23.41 -41.85
C ALA A 178 -1.93 -24.68 -41.55
N VAL A 179 -2.49 -25.53 -40.66
CA VAL A 179 -2.76 -27.00 -40.77
C VAL A 179 -2.45 -27.69 -39.43
N ASP A 180 -3.47 -28.15 -38.67
CA ASP A 180 -4.02 -29.51 -38.77
C ASP A 180 -5.27 -29.67 -37.86
N GLU A 181 -6.12 -30.66 -38.14
CA GLU A 181 -7.37 -30.91 -37.41
C GLU A 181 -7.16 -31.83 -36.20
N ASN A 182 -7.59 -31.38 -35.01
CA ASN A 182 -8.07 -32.26 -33.94
C ASN A 182 -8.99 -31.47 -33.01
N ASP A 183 -10.30 -31.71 -33.11
CA ASP A 183 -11.31 -31.20 -32.19
C ASP A 183 -11.09 -31.77 -30.78
N VAL A 184 -10.34 -31.03 -29.97
CA VAL A 184 -10.50 -31.05 -28.51
C VAL A 184 -11.23 -29.77 -28.15
N ILE A 185 -12.55 -29.88 -27.96
CA ILE A 185 -13.33 -28.86 -27.26
C ILE A 185 -12.84 -28.88 -25.82
N SER A 186 -11.81 -28.08 -25.53
CA SER A 186 -11.40 -27.80 -24.16
C SER A 186 -12.43 -26.86 -23.56
N ASP A 187 -13.19 -27.37 -22.58
CA ASP A 187 -14.14 -26.65 -21.72
C ASP A 187 -13.42 -25.66 -20.76
N ASP A 188 -12.42 -24.96 -21.27
CA ASP A 188 -11.46 -24.13 -20.52
C ASP A 188 -11.95 -22.68 -20.33
N ASP A 189 -13.09 -22.34 -20.94
CA ASP A 189 -13.68 -21.00 -20.98
C ASP A 189 -14.57 -20.67 -19.75
N ASP A 190 -14.80 -21.65 -18.86
CA ASP A 190 -15.66 -21.50 -17.67
C ASP A 190 -14.86 -21.20 -16.37
N ARG A 191 -13.55 -20.90 -16.51
CA ARG A 191 -12.68 -20.49 -15.39
C ARG A 191 -13.08 -19.10 -14.88
N PRO A 192 -13.42 -18.92 -13.58
CA PRO A 192 -13.83 -17.62 -13.07
C PRO A 192 -12.67 -16.62 -13.08
N MET A 193 -12.84 -15.50 -13.80
CA MET A 193 -11.90 -14.39 -13.77
C MET A 193 -11.86 -13.75 -12.37
N TRP A 194 -10.67 -13.63 -11.79
CA TRP A 194 -10.45 -13.03 -10.47
C TRP A 194 -9.90 -11.61 -10.57
N PHE A 195 -10.57 -10.68 -9.91
CA PHE A 195 -10.16 -9.30 -9.73
C PHE A 195 -9.57 -9.09 -8.33
N TYR A 196 -8.48 -8.34 -8.27
CA TYR A 196 -7.84 -7.88 -7.04
C TYR A 196 -7.93 -6.36 -7.00
N LYS A 197 -8.54 -5.79 -5.95
CA LYS A 197 -8.73 -4.34 -5.81
C LYS A 197 -8.34 -3.88 -4.42
N GLY A 198 -7.77 -2.68 -4.35
CA GLY A 198 -7.50 -2.02 -3.08
C GLY A 198 -8.79 -1.48 -2.47
N VAL A 199 -8.91 -1.63 -1.17
CA VAL A 199 -9.93 -0.99 -0.34
C VAL A 199 -9.32 0.27 0.28
N VAL A 200 -9.98 1.41 0.12
CA VAL A 200 -9.57 2.72 0.66
C VAL A 200 -10.62 3.17 1.67
N HIS A 201 -10.18 3.49 2.88
CA HIS A 201 -11.01 4.21 3.84
C HIS A 201 -10.90 5.71 3.56
N PHE A 202 -11.98 6.47 3.59
CA PHE A 202 -11.92 7.91 3.35
C PHE A 202 -13.00 8.74 4.05
N ASN A 203 -12.76 10.06 4.10
CA ASN A 203 -13.79 11.09 4.29
C ASN A 203 -13.83 12.01 3.06
N PHE A 204 -14.97 12.64 2.79
CA PHE A 204 -15.06 13.70 1.78
C PHE A 204 -14.35 14.98 2.23
N GLN A 205 -13.64 15.65 1.31
CA GLN A 205 -12.99 16.93 1.56
C GLN A 205 -13.98 18.09 1.45
N ASN A 206 -13.99 18.98 2.45
CA ASN A 206 -14.59 20.34 2.41
C ASN A 206 -15.98 20.38 1.72
N ASP A 207 -16.94 19.61 2.22
CA ASP A 207 -18.32 19.49 1.71
C ASP A 207 -18.45 19.03 0.23
N SER A 208 -17.36 18.62 -0.42
CA SER A 208 -17.41 18.10 -1.78
C SER A 208 -17.92 16.66 -1.79
N ARG A 209 -18.98 16.36 -2.54
CA ARG A 209 -19.48 14.98 -2.76
C ARG A 209 -18.66 14.21 -3.79
N LYS A 210 -17.34 14.46 -3.86
CA LYS A 210 -16.47 13.91 -4.91
C LYS A 210 -15.02 13.71 -4.50
N TRP A 211 -14.35 14.71 -3.93
CA TRP A 211 -12.93 14.60 -3.61
C TRP A 211 -12.73 14.03 -2.20
N ILE A 212 -11.81 13.09 -2.06
CA ILE A 212 -11.64 12.33 -0.82
C ILE A 212 -10.32 12.62 -0.12
N HIS A 213 -10.33 12.56 1.21
CA HIS A 213 -9.15 12.44 2.04
C HIS A 213 -9.02 10.96 2.45
N PRO A 214 -8.09 10.20 1.84
CA PRO A 214 -7.86 8.81 2.22
C PRO A 214 -7.17 8.76 3.59
N HIS A 215 -7.49 7.75 4.36
CA HIS A 215 -6.99 7.50 5.71
C HIS A 215 -7.06 6.01 6.03
N GLY A 216 -6.75 5.62 7.27
CA GLY A 216 -6.76 4.21 7.67
C GLY A 216 -5.74 3.36 6.90
N VAL A 217 -5.74 2.05 7.16
CA VAL A 217 -4.83 1.12 6.47
C VAL A 217 -5.60 0.43 5.35
N PRO A 218 -5.17 0.47 4.09
CA PRO A 218 -5.87 -0.20 3.01
C PRO A 218 -5.58 -1.70 3.04
N CYS A 219 -6.43 -2.49 2.37
CA CYS A 219 -6.19 -3.91 2.13
C CYS A 219 -6.62 -4.32 0.72
N ILE A 220 -6.10 -5.43 0.22
CA ILE A 220 -6.64 -6.07 -0.98
C ILE A 220 -7.88 -6.91 -0.62
N VAL A 221 -8.89 -6.83 -1.48
CA VAL A 221 -9.95 -7.84 -1.59
C VAL A 221 -9.91 -8.51 -2.97
N ARG A 222 -10.14 -9.83 -2.99
CA ARG A 222 -10.32 -10.63 -4.21
C ARG A 222 -11.80 -10.93 -4.44
N PHE A 223 -12.27 -10.79 -5.67
CA PHE A 223 -13.62 -11.17 -6.09
C PHE A 223 -13.65 -11.63 -7.56
N SER A 224 -14.75 -12.26 -7.98
CA SER A 224 -15.00 -12.74 -9.33
C SER A 224 -16.25 -12.08 -9.93
N GLU A 225 -16.52 -12.30 -11.21
CA GLU A 225 -17.75 -11.79 -11.87
C GLU A 225 -19.05 -12.35 -11.29
N ARG A 226 -18.98 -13.49 -10.59
CA ARG A 226 -20.10 -14.18 -9.95
C ARG A 226 -20.43 -13.63 -8.56
N ASP A 227 -19.56 -12.79 -7.99
CA ASP A 227 -19.75 -12.21 -6.66
C ASP A 227 -20.72 -11.02 -6.69
N THR A 228 -21.51 -10.87 -5.63
CA THR A 228 -22.33 -9.68 -5.39
C THR A 228 -21.58 -8.61 -4.58
N VAL A 229 -22.08 -7.38 -4.58
CA VAL A 229 -21.59 -6.30 -3.72
C VAL A 229 -21.67 -6.71 -2.24
N GLY A 230 -22.72 -7.43 -1.84
CA GLY A 230 -22.87 -7.97 -0.49
C GLY A 230 -21.77 -8.96 -0.12
N ASP A 231 -21.44 -9.90 -1.02
CA ASP A 231 -20.37 -10.90 -0.77
C ASP A 231 -18.98 -10.25 -0.64
N VAL A 232 -18.75 -9.13 -1.34
CA VAL A 232 -17.51 -8.36 -1.26
C VAL A 232 -17.47 -7.49 0.01
N LYS A 233 -18.58 -6.82 0.33
CA LYS A 233 -18.76 -6.08 1.60
C LYS A 233 -18.52 -6.98 2.81
N GLU A 234 -19.08 -8.19 2.82
CA GLU A 234 -18.91 -9.15 3.92
C GLU A 234 -17.46 -9.65 4.03
N ARG A 235 -16.78 -9.95 2.90
CA ARG A 235 -15.33 -10.26 2.89
C ARG A 235 -14.48 -9.15 3.50
N ILE A 236 -14.76 -7.90 3.12
CA ILE A 236 -14.07 -6.72 3.65
C ILE A 236 -14.32 -6.58 5.15
N ARG A 237 -15.58 -6.66 5.59
CA ARG A 237 -15.97 -6.58 7.01
C ARG A 237 -15.29 -7.67 7.84
N GLN A 238 -15.31 -8.92 7.38
CA GLN A 238 -14.66 -10.05 8.03
C GLN A 238 -13.14 -9.84 8.13
N ARG A 239 -12.48 -9.41 7.04
CA ARG A 239 -11.04 -9.11 7.05
C ARG A 239 -10.69 -8.03 8.07
N MET A 240 -11.52 -7.00 8.19
CA MET A 240 -11.29 -5.88 9.11
C MET A 240 -11.69 -6.16 10.56
N GLY A 241 -12.37 -7.28 10.84
CA GLY A 241 -12.86 -7.64 12.18
C GLY A 241 -13.98 -6.72 12.71
N ILE A 242 -14.69 -6.03 11.84
CA ILE A 242 -15.70 -5.01 12.21
C ILE A 242 -17.06 -5.67 12.45
N SER A 243 -17.83 -5.23 13.45
CA SER A 243 -19.20 -5.71 13.66
C SER A 243 -20.15 -5.24 12.56
N LEU A 244 -21.21 -6.02 12.32
CA LEU A 244 -22.21 -5.68 11.30
C LEU A 244 -22.83 -4.30 11.54
N ASP A 245 -23.19 -3.98 12.78
CA ASP A 245 -23.83 -2.71 13.16
C ASP A 245 -22.96 -1.47 12.90
N VAL A 246 -21.64 -1.61 12.98
CA VAL A 246 -20.69 -0.51 12.69
C VAL A 246 -20.49 -0.40 11.18
N PHE A 247 -20.28 -1.52 10.50
CA PHE A 247 -20.03 -1.54 9.06
C PHE A 247 -21.26 -1.11 8.23
N ALA A 248 -22.48 -1.37 8.73
CA ALA A 248 -23.72 -0.91 8.12
C ALA A 248 -23.89 0.62 8.09
N GLN A 249 -23.07 1.37 8.85
CA GLN A 249 -23.07 2.84 8.87
C GLN A 249 -22.10 3.44 7.83
N TRP A 250 -21.33 2.62 7.11
CA TRP A 250 -20.29 3.06 6.18
C TRP A 250 -20.81 3.05 4.74
N ASN A 251 -20.55 4.11 3.96
CA ASN A 251 -20.99 4.15 2.57
C ASN A 251 -19.98 3.47 1.65
N PHE A 252 -20.46 2.53 0.83
CA PHE A 252 -19.64 1.83 -0.16
C PHE A 252 -19.57 2.63 -1.47
N SER A 253 -18.36 2.73 -2.03
CA SER A 253 -18.05 3.62 -3.17
C SER A 253 -17.10 2.97 -4.18
N LEU A 254 -17.06 3.47 -5.41
CA LEU A 254 -15.89 3.32 -6.28
C LEU A 254 -14.95 4.52 -6.12
N VAL A 255 -13.65 4.26 -6.12
CA VAL A 255 -12.58 5.26 -5.90
C VAL A 255 -11.56 5.23 -7.05
N LYS A 256 -11.28 6.40 -7.61
CA LYS A 256 -10.31 6.58 -8.71
C LYS A 256 -9.76 8.01 -8.68
N ASP A 257 -8.44 8.17 -8.77
CA ASP A 257 -7.75 9.47 -8.82
C ASP A 257 -8.18 10.46 -7.71
N LEU A 258 -8.26 9.98 -6.46
CA LEU A 258 -8.75 10.71 -5.27
C LEU A 258 -10.19 11.25 -5.38
N LYS A 259 -11.00 10.64 -6.26
CA LYS A 259 -12.45 10.87 -6.35
C LYS A 259 -13.20 9.62 -5.93
N ALA A 260 -14.31 9.79 -5.23
CA ALA A 260 -15.27 8.74 -4.96
C ALA A 260 -16.60 9.00 -5.67
N SER A 261 -17.28 7.92 -6.04
CA SER A 261 -18.71 7.88 -6.34
C SER A 261 -19.35 6.90 -5.35
N THR A 262 -20.14 7.44 -4.42
CA THR A 262 -20.95 6.66 -3.48
C THR A 262 -22.10 6.01 -4.23
N LEU A 263 -22.23 4.69 -4.15
CA LEU A 263 -23.26 3.96 -4.91
C LEU A 263 -24.68 4.39 -4.53
N GLN A 264 -24.88 4.73 -3.26
CA GLN A 264 -26.16 5.21 -2.75
C GLN A 264 -26.61 6.53 -3.42
N ALA A 265 -25.68 7.45 -3.71
CA ALA A 265 -26.02 8.76 -4.30
C ALA A 265 -26.29 8.70 -5.81
N VAL A 266 -26.02 7.57 -6.47
CA VAL A 266 -26.43 7.32 -7.85
C VAL A 266 -27.89 6.85 -7.89
N TYR A 267 -28.34 6.14 -6.86
CA TYR A 267 -29.69 5.61 -6.73
C TYR A 267 -30.24 5.86 -5.31
N ASP A 268 -30.68 7.09 -5.05
CA ASP A 268 -31.40 7.45 -3.82
C ASP A 268 -32.65 6.56 -3.60
N ASP A 269 -33.17 5.93 -4.67
CA ASP A 269 -34.31 5.01 -4.67
C ASP A 269 -33.95 3.51 -4.49
N MET A 270 -32.67 3.13 -4.39
CA MET A 270 -32.27 1.71 -4.28
C MET A 270 -32.08 1.27 -2.82
N GLU A 271 -32.90 0.30 -2.40
CA GLU A 271 -32.83 -0.32 -1.08
C GLU A 271 -31.49 -1.05 -0.86
N SER A 272 -30.99 -1.08 0.38
CA SER A 272 -29.69 -1.72 0.69
C SER A 272 -29.63 -3.19 0.27
N GLU A 273 -30.76 -3.91 0.36
CA GLU A 273 -30.85 -5.32 -0.01
C GLU A 273 -30.67 -5.51 -1.54
N ALA A 274 -31.18 -4.56 -2.34
CA ALA A 274 -31.00 -4.54 -3.78
C ALA A 274 -29.58 -4.15 -4.18
N LEU A 275 -28.93 -3.24 -3.44
CA LEU A 275 -27.50 -2.96 -3.59
C LEU A 275 -26.65 -4.19 -3.27
N ASP A 276 -26.92 -4.87 -2.16
CA ASP A 276 -26.13 -6.03 -1.72
C ASP A 276 -26.28 -7.21 -2.69
N ALA A 277 -27.45 -7.40 -3.31
CA ALA A 277 -27.66 -8.38 -4.38
C ALA A 277 -27.06 -7.99 -5.75
N PHE A 278 -26.48 -6.79 -5.90
CA PHE A 278 -26.01 -6.31 -7.20
C PHE A 278 -24.71 -7.00 -7.67
N PRO A 279 -24.59 -7.45 -8.93
CA PRO A 279 -23.37 -8.12 -9.42
C PRO A 279 -22.14 -7.21 -9.50
N MET A 280 -20.99 -7.66 -8.97
CA MET A 280 -19.73 -6.91 -9.02
C MET A 280 -19.23 -6.64 -10.45
N SER A 281 -19.50 -7.56 -11.38
CA SER A 281 -19.18 -7.43 -12.81
C SER A 281 -19.83 -6.20 -13.47
N ARG A 282 -20.92 -5.69 -12.90
CA ARG A 282 -21.67 -4.54 -13.41
C ARG A 282 -21.50 -3.27 -12.57
N LEU A 283 -20.65 -3.30 -11.54
CA LEU A 283 -20.53 -2.21 -10.57
C LEU A 283 -20.10 -0.88 -11.21
N THR A 284 -19.30 -0.94 -12.27
CA THR A 284 -18.89 0.24 -13.06
C THR A 284 -20.03 0.88 -13.84
N ASP A 285 -21.08 0.13 -14.21
CA ASP A 285 -22.27 0.66 -14.90
C ASP A 285 -22.93 1.76 -14.04
N LEU A 286 -22.87 1.62 -12.72
CA LEU A 286 -23.50 2.52 -11.76
C LEU A 286 -22.70 3.84 -11.60
N CYS A 287 -21.38 3.82 -11.63
CA CYS A 287 -20.57 5.01 -11.35
C CYS A 287 -20.28 5.90 -12.57
N GLY A 288 -20.68 5.48 -13.77
CA GLY A 288 -20.50 6.23 -15.01
C GLY A 288 -19.06 6.27 -15.54
N ALA A 289 -18.89 6.86 -16.72
CA ALA A 289 -17.68 6.73 -17.54
C ALA A 289 -16.37 7.23 -16.88
N GLU A 290 -16.43 8.13 -15.90
CA GLU A 290 -15.20 8.55 -15.20
C GLU A 290 -14.60 7.42 -14.33
N PHE A 291 -15.41 6.44 -13.90
CA PHE A 291 -14.97 5.22 -13.20
C PHE A 291 -14.80 4.00 -14.13
N GLU A 292 -14.80 4.20 -15.45
CA GLU A 292 -14.51 3.15 -16.43
C GLU A 292 -13.10 2.56 -16.19
N GLY A 293 -13.01 1.23 -16.24
CA GLY A 293 -11.88 0.46 -15.72
C GLY A 293 -11.90 0.44 -14.18
N LEU A 294 -12.38 -0.67 -13.63
CA LEU A 294 -12.75 -0.84 -12.21
C LEU A 294 -11.63 -0.38 -11.26
N GLY A 295 -11.90 0.73 -10.55
CA GLY A 295 -10.96 1.38 -9.63
C GLY A 295 -10.81 0.68 -8.28
N ASN A 296 -10.35 1.41 -7.27
CA ASN A 296 -10.37 0.92 -5.88
C ASN A 296 -11.81 0.93 -5.34
N LEU A 297 -12.04 0.15 -4.29
CA LEU A 297 -13.28 0.15 -3.52
C LEU A 297 -13.12 1.13 -2.35
N GLY A 298 -14.14 1.94 -2.08
CA GLY A 298 -14.13 2.97 -1.06
C GLY A 298 -15.07 2.67 0.09
N LEU A 299 -14.61 2.94 1.31
CA LEU A 299 -15.40 2.93 2.54
C LEU A 299 -15.40 4.33 3.13
N GLU A 300 -16.54 5.02 3.03
CA GLU A 300 -16.73 6.32 3.67
C GLU A 300 -17.07 6.12 5.14
N HIS A 301 -16.25 6.64 6.05
CA HIS A 301 -16.56 6.75 7.47
C HIS A 301 -15.66 7.79 8.15
N ALA A 302 -16.07 8.29 9.32
CA ALA A 302 -15.25 9.20 10.11
C ALA A 302 -13.90 8.58 10.51
N ASP A 303 -12.82 9.38 10.51
CA ASP A 303 -11.51 8.93 10.99
C ASP A 303 -11.61 8.53 12.47
N PRO A 304 -11.25 7.29 12.86
CA PRO A 304 -11.17 6.93 14.27
C PRO A 304 -9.98 7.61 14.97
N THR A 305 -9.01 8.13 14.22
CA THR A 305 -7.85 8.85 14.75
C THR A 305 -8.30 10.22 15.28
N PRO A 306 -8.04 10.56 16.56
CA PRO A 306 -8.34 11.89 17.06
C PRO A 306 -7.56 12.94 16.23
N PRO A 307 -8.19 14.07 15.84
CA PRO A 307 -7.45 15.14 15.18
C PRO A 307 -6.26 15.54 16.08
N PRO A 308 -5.07 15.79 15.51
CA PRO A 308 -3.90 16.15 16.29
C PRO A 308 -4.24 17.27 17.27
N ARG A 309 -3.85 17.10 18.55
CA ARG A 309 -3.97 18.15 19.57
C ARG A 309 -3.00 19.29 19.23
N HIS A 310 -3.30 20.04 18.18
CA HIS A 310 -2.61 21.28 17.89
C HIS A 310 -2.79 22.20 19.10
N HIS A 311 -1.65 22.59 19.67
CA HIS A 311 -1.60 23.59 20.73
C HIS A 311 -2.47 24.78 20.35
N SER A 312 -3.49 25.04 21.16
CA SER A 312 -4.41 26.18 21.04
C SER A 312 -3.70 27.49 21.44
N ASN A 313 -2.60 27.79 20.75
CA ASN A 313 -1.66 28.88 21.05
C ASN A 313 -0.88 29.31 19.78
N ARG A 314 -1.58 29.65 18.69
CA ARG A 314 -1.08 30.65 17.72
C ARG A 314 -2.18 31.26 16.83
N ARG A 315 -2.19 32.60 16.81
CA ARG A 315 -2.99 33.53 15.97
C ARG A 315 -4.34 34.03 16.51
N LEU A 316 -4.28 34.75 17.63
CA LEU A 316 -5.03 36.01 17.79
C LEU A 316 -4.21 37.25 17.38
N GLU A 317 -2.95 37.08 16.99
CA GLU A 317 -2.01 38.16 16.65
C GLU A 317 -1.71 38.26 15.14
N THR A 318 -2.73 38.46 14.31
CA THR A 318 -2.57 39.04 12.97
C THR A 318 -3.55 40.19 12.75
N GLY A 319 -3.66 41.08 13.73
CA GLY A 319 -4.20 42.42 13.54
C GLY A 319 -3.13 43.33 12.91
N ILE A 320 -3.40 43.84 11.71
CA ILE A 320 -2.51 44.81 11.06
C ILE A 320 -2.68 46.16 11.75
N HIS A 321 -1.72 46.57 12.57
CA HIS A 321 -1.68 47.92 13.13
C HIS A 321 -1.06 48.91 12.14
N ILE A 322 -1.92 49.62 11.40
CA ILE A 322 -1.52 50.83 10.67
C ILE A 322 -1.28 51.94 11.71
N ARG A 323 -0.04 52.43 11.80
CA ARG A 323 0.26 53.65 12.57
C ARG A 323 -0.03 54.85 11.67
N GLN A 324 -0.92 55.74 12.12
CA GLN A 324 -1.01 57.07 11.53
C GLN A 324 0.17 57.92 12.00
N SER A 325 0.70 58.72 11.08
CA SER A 325 1.86 59.62 11.23
C SER A 325 1.52 60.89 12.01
#